data_AF-A0A482X0X9-F1
#
_entry.id   AF-A0A482X0X9-F1
#
_cell.length_a   1.000
_cell.length_b   1.000
_cell.length_c   1.000
_cell.angle_alpha   90.00
_cell.angle_beta   90.00
_cell.angle_gamma   90.00
#
_symmetry.space_group_name_H-M   'P 1'
#
loop_
_entity.id
_entity.type
_entity.pdbx_description
1 polymer ?
#
loop_
_entity_poly.entity_id
_entity_poly.type
_entity_poly.pdbx_seq_one_letter_code
_entity_poly.pdbx_strand_id
1 'polypeptide(L)'
;MGSCQPACLITANRKTLCTNDKRVVEYDIKLTFWLYLVIRVFIGMISGTAFAMFEGAVIAILREHKADYGLQRIYAAIGGMISSPLSGMLIDYASQNKGYTDFKPAFYLYAGLKIISGALMMSMNLEFKSPAANVVADVLTVLKNIEIVALFITCFILGTAWGYIESFLFWLLQDLGASRSLMGITITIGGIAGLPLLVMSGPIIDKIGHADVLFIGFIFYAIRLMGYSLIYNPWMCLIFEAMESVTSSLAFTAAVTYAAKLSTTTTDSSIQGLLGGLYFGVGKGAGSLIGGYLMQAVGTRPTYQIFSATTLITGCIYYLFNHFYIKQHTVQRENFNAPTKSLPITNLDKEKEAKESFGNPFGNDVKHVIENTPLNNPSNNSKKYTADKTKHDNQKANKSLEMNSCHLNLGYTNDDEETRLRNRGQVVEDKR
;
A
#
# COMPACT_ATOMS: atom_id res chain seq x y z
N MET A 1 -78.18 18.37 46.03
CA MET A 1 -77.42 17.89 44.86
C MET A 1 -76.70 19.08 44.26
N GLY A 2 -75.42 19.28 44.60
CA GLY A 2 -74.57 20.30 43.97
C GLY A 2 -73.74 19.63 42.88
N SER A 3 -73.86 20.09 41.64
CA SER A 3 -73.17 19.54 40.48
C SER A 3 -71.66 19.73 40.61
N CYS A 4 -70.92 18.62 40.76
CA CYS A 4 -69.45 18.64 40.70
C CYS A 4 -69.05 18.81 39.23
N GLN A 5 -68.48 19.97 38.87
CA GLN A 5 -67.90 20.18 37.54
C GLN A 5 -66.38 20.07 37.61
N PRO A 6 -65.74 19.37 36.65
CA PRO A 6 -64.29 19.29 36.60
C PRO A 6 -63.72 20.69 36.27
N ALA A 7 -62.90 21.22 37.17
CA ALA A 7 -62.16 22.46 36.96
C ALA A 7 -60.70 22.13 36.66
N CYS A 8 -60.18 22.67 35.56
CA CYS A 8 -58.75 22.61 35.26
C CYS A 8 -58.01 23.53 36.23
N LEU A 9 -57.31 22.95 37.21
CA LEU A 9 -56.58 23.71 38.23
C LEU A 9 -55.29 24.35 37.67
N ILE A 10 -54.65 23.72 36.67
CA ILE A 10 -53.41 24.20 36.06
C ILE A 10 -53.37 23.80 34.58
N THR A 11 -53.21 24.79 33.69
CA THR A 11 -52.77 24.60 32.31
C THR A 11 -51.27 24.89 32.22
N ALA A 12 -50.45 23.85 32.08
CA ALA A 12 -49.02 23.98 31.84
C ALA A 12 -48.70 23.59 30.39
N ASN A 13 -47.73 24.29 29.78
CA ASN A 13 -47.30 23.99 28.42
C ASN A 13 -46.61 22.60 28.41
N ARG A 14 -47.00 21.71 27.50
CA ARG A 14 -46.37 20.37 27.39
C ARG A 14 -44.85 20.45 27.26
N LYS A 15 -44.33 21.52 26.65
CA LYS A 15 -42.89 21.80 26.53
C LYS A 15 -42.19 22.04 27.86
N THR A 16 -42.88 22.44 28.92
CA THR A 16 -42.27 22.65 30.25
C THR A 16 -42.36 21.43 31.15
N LEU A 17 -43.19 20.44 30.81
CA LEU A 17 -43.37 19.20 31.59
C LEU A 17 -42.65 17.99 30.98
N CYS A 18 -42.46 17.98 29.65
CA CYS A 18 -41.87 16.86 28.91
C CYS A 18 -40.63 17.29 28.11
N THR A 19 -39.71 18.04 28.72
CA THR A 19 -38.34 18.14 28.18
C THR A 19 -37.59 16.87 28.60
N ASN A 20 -37.61 15.87 27.71
CA ASN A 20 -36.78 14.69 27.86
C ASN A 20 -35.32 15.06 27.50
N ASP A 21 -34.70 15.94 28.30
CA ASP A 21 -33.32 16.42 28.09
C ASP A 21 -32.29 15.35 28.48
N LYS A 22 -32.73 14.27 29.11
CA LYS A 22 -31.90 13.11 29.43
C LYS A 22 -31.93 12.12 28.27
N ARG A 23 -31.14 12.40 27.24
CA ARG A 23 -30.76 11.38 26.26
C ARG A 23 -29.86 10.35 26.95
N VAL A 24 -30.43 9.24 27.41
CA VAL A 24 -29.64 8.08 27.83
C VAL A 24 -29.11 7.44 26.55
N VAL A 25 -27.78 7.49 26.36
CA VAL A 25 -27.12 6.77 25.27
C VAL A 25 -26.87 5.36 25.78
N GLU A 26 -27.72 4.41 25.40
CA GLU A 26 -27.45 2.99 25.62
C GLU A 26 -26.35 2.53 24.67
N TYR A 27 -25.24 2.07 25.24
CA TYR A 27 -24.09 1.60 24.46
C TYR A 27 -24.19 0.09 24.26
N ASP A 28 -24.67 -0.35 23.10
CA ASP A 28 -24.43 -1.73 22.66
C ASP A 28 -23.03 -1.82 22.05
N ILE A 29 -22.08 -2.22 22.89
CA ILE A 29 -20.66 -2.36 22.53
C ILE A 29 -20.50 -3.44 21.45
N LYS A 30 -21.28 -4.53 21.50
CA LYS A 30 -21.16 -5.64 20.53
C LYS A 30 -21.66 -5.20 19.17
N LEU A 31 -22.84 -4.59 19.10
CA LEU A 31 -23.39 -4.07 17.84
C LEU A 31 -22.46 -3.01 17.24
N THR A 32 -21.99 -2.06 18.06
CA THR A 32 -21.10 -0.99 17.62
C THR A 32 -19.79 -1.58 17.06
N PHE A 33 -19.19 -2.55 17.75
CA PHE A 33 -17.96 -3.20 17.30
C PHE A 33 -18.15 -3.92 15.96
N TRP A 34 -19.15 -4.80 15.84
CA TRP A 34 -19.36 -5.58 14.61
C TRP A 34 -19.78 -4.70 13.44
N LEU A 35 -20.64 -3.72 13.66
CA LEU A 35 -21.03 -2.75 12.63
C LEU A 35 -19.82 -1.94 12.15
N TYR A 36 -19.03 -1.42 13.08
CA TYR A 36 -17.82 -0.68 12.76
C TYR A 36 -16.81 -1.56 12.00
N LEU A 37 -16.59 -2.80 12.45
CA LEU A 37 -15.70 -3.75 11.79
C LEU A 37 -16.11 -3.98 10.34
N VAL A 38 -17.39 -4.29 10.09
CA VAL A 38 -17.92 -4.52 8.73
C VAL A 38 -17.70 -3.29 7.86
N ILE A 39 -18.13 -2.11 8.32
CA ILE A 39 -17.94 -0.84 7.59
C ILE A 39 -16.46 -0.60 7.31
N ARG A 40 -15.58 -0.82 8.30
CA ARG A 40 -14.14 -0.58 8.17
C ARG A 40 -13.47 -1.54 7.19
N VAL A 41 -13.88 -2.81 7.16
CA VAL A 41 -13.42 -3.79 6.17
C VAL A 41 -13.78 -3.35 4.76
N PHE A 42 -15.04 -2.97 4.52
CA PHE A 42 -15.48 -2.48 3.20
C PHE A 42 -14.74 -1.20 2.78
N ILE A 43 -14.61 -0.22 3.68
CA ILE A 43 -13.84 1.01 3.40
C ILE A 43 -12.37 0.67 3.13
N GLY A 44 -11.78 -0.27 3.87
CA GLY A 44 -10.40 -0.72 3.70
C GLY A 44 -10.17 -1.37 2.34
N MET A 45 -11.06 -2.28 1.93
CA MET A 45 -10.98 -2.92 0.61
C MET A 45 -11.09 -1.90 -0.52
N ILE A 46 -12.09 -1.01 -0.47
CA ILE A 46 -12.30 0.02 -1.50
C ILE A 46 -11.11 1.00 -1.55
N SER A 47 -10.62 1.44 -0.38
CA SER A 47 -9.50 2.39 -0.32
C SER A 47 -8.20 1.77 -0.82
N GLY A 48 -7.94 0.50 -0.46
CA GLY A 48 -6.75 -0.23 -0.89
C GLY A 48 -6.74 -0.50 -2.39
N THR A 49 -7.85 -0.96 -2.95
CA THR A 49 -7.96 -1.19 -4.40
C THR A 49 -7.89 0.12 -5.19
N ALA A 50 -8.58 1.17 -4.73
CA ALA A 50 -8.51 2.49 -5.36
C ALA A 50 -7.07 3.02 -5.36
N PHE A 51 -6.35 2.88 -4.25
CA PHE A 51 -4.94 3.30 -4.15
C PHE A 51 -4.04 2.53 -5.12
N ALA A 52 -4.12 1.20 -5.14
CA ALA A 52 -3.31 0.38 -6.03
C ALA A 52 -3.60 0.61 -7.52
N MET A 53 -4.89 0.76 -7.88
CA MET A 53 -5.29 1.07 -9.25
C MET A 53 -4.84 2.46 -9.68
N PHE A 54 -4.93 3.45 -8.78
CA PHE A 54 -4.49 4.82 -9.04
C PHE A 54 -2.97 4.90 -9.26
N GLU A 55 -2.16 4.26 -8.40
CA GLU A 55 -0.71 4.18 -8.60
C GLU A 55 -0.35 3.48 -9.92
N GLY A 56 -1.02 2.36 -10.23
CA GLY A 56 -0.81 1.66 -11.50
C GLY A 56 -1.17 2.50 -12.73
N ALA A 57 -2.22 3.32 -12.63
CA ALA A 57 -2.61 4.28 -13.67
C ALA A 57 -1.56 5.38 -13.84
N VAL A 58 -1.10 5.97 -12.74
CA VAL A 58 -0.06 7.01 -12.75
C VAL A 58 1.22 6.51 -13.42
N ILE A 59 1.72 5.35 -13.04
CA ILE A 59 2.95 4.78 -13.63
C ILE A 59 2.78 4.57 -15.14
N ALA A 60 1.61 4.10 -15.58
CA ALA A 60 1.36 3.83 -16.98
C ALA A 60 1.33 5.13 -17.81
N ILE A 61 0.67 6.20 -17.32
CA ILE A 61 0.68 7.54 -17.96
C ILE A 61 2.10 8.12 -18.01
N LEU A 62 2.86 8.00 -16.93
CA LEU A 62 4.23 8.51 -16.84
C LEU A 62 5.17 7.81 -17.82
N ARG A 63 5.01 6.49 -18.02
CA ARG A 63 5.79 5.74 -19.03
C ARG A 63 5.47 6.22 -20.45
N GLU A 64 4.21 6.46 -20.76
CA GLU A 64 3.78 6.98 -22.06
C GLU A 64 4.37 8.38 -22.32
N HIS A 65 4.34 9.25 -21.32
CA HIS A 65 4.82 10.63 -21.42
C HIS A 65 6.31 10.80 -21.12
N LYS A 66 7.03 9.71 -20.80
CA LYS A 66 8.44 9.71 -20.35
C LYS A 66 8.72 10.72 -19.21
N ALA A 67 7.78 10.84 -18.28
CA ALA A 67 7.87 11.76 -17.16
C ALA A 67 8.46 11.07 -15.90
N ASP A 68 9.00 11.89 -14.99
CA ASP A 68 9.66 11.41 -13.78
C ASP A 68 8.65 11.04 -12.68
N TYR A 69 8.71 9.79 -12.20
CA TYR A 69 7.84 9.28 -11.13
C TYR A 69 8.04 10.01 -9.80
N GLY A 70 9.28 10.37 -9.47
CA GLY A 70 9.59 11.12 -8.26
C GLY A 70 8.91 12.49 -8.27
N LEU A 71 8.94 13.18 -9.42
CA LEU A 71 8.33 14.50 -9.57
C LEU A 71 6.79 14.45 -9.48
N GLN A 72 6.15 13.41 -10.02
CA GLN A 72 4.70 13.21 -9.88
C GLN A 72 4.31 12.95 -8.42
N ARG A 73 5.13 12.19 -7.69
CA ARG A 73 4.89 11.82 -6.29
C ARG A 73 5.04 13.00 -5.32
N ILE A 74 5.71 14.09 -5.72
CA ILE A 74 5.75 15.35 -4.95
C ILE A 74 4.33 15.90 -4.70
N TYR A 75 3.43 15.83 -5.67
CA TYR A 75 2.06 16.34 -5.50
C TYR A 75 1.28 15.56 -4.43
N ALA A 76 1.50 14.24 -4.32
CA ALA A 76 0.92 13.43 -3.25
C ALA A 76 1.48 13.84 -1.88
N ALA A 77 2.78 14.13 -1.79
CA ALA A 77 3.41 14.63 -0.57
C ALA A 77 2.85 16.00 -0.15
N ILE A 78 2.73 16.95 -1.09
CA ILE A 78 2.15 18.28 -0.82
C ILE A 78 0.71 18.16 -0.31
N GLY A 79 -0.09 17.28 -0.93
CA GLY A 79 -1.46 17.01 -0.48
C GLY A 79 -1.52 16.55 0.98
N GLY A 80 -0.65 15.60 1.38
CA GLY A 80 -0.52 15.16 2.76
C GLY A 80 -0.05 16.26 3.71
N MET A 81 0.95 17.04 3.29
CA MET A 81 1.55 18.14 4.06
C MET A 81 0.55 19.25 4.40
N ILE A 82 -0.44 19.52 3.53
CA ILE A 82 -1.46 20.54 3.74
C ILE A 82 -2.68 19.96 4.47
N SER A 83 -3.19 18.82 4.00
CA SER A 83 -4.45 18.26 4.50
C SER A 83 -4.36 17.75 5.94
N SER A 84 -3.20 17.20 6.33
CA SER A 84 -2.97 16.67 7.68
C SER A 84 -3.03 17.74 8.79
N PRO A 85 -2.21 18.82 8.76
CA PRO A 85 -2.29 19.86 9.78
C PRO A 85 -3.62 20.61 9.73
N LEU A 86 -4.20 20.81 8.53
CA LEU A 86 -5.54 21.40 8.40
C LEU A 86 -6.57 20.57 9.15
N SER A 87 -6.60 19.25 8.94
CA SER A 87 -7.50 18.34 9.67
C SER A 87 -7.28 18.42 11.19
N GLY A 88 -6.01 18.43 11.64
CA GLY A 88 -5.67 18.56 13.07
C GLY A 88 -6.19 19.86 13.69
N MET A 89 -5.99 20.98 13.01
CA MET A 89 -6.47 22.31 13.43
C MET A 89 -7.99 22.38 13.50
N LEU A 90 -8.69 21.81 12.50
CA LEU A 90 -10.14 21.76 12.49
C LEU A 90 -10.70 20.93 13.66
N ILE A 91 -10.06 19.82 14.01
CA ILE A 91 -10.46 19.00 15.17
C ILE A 91 -10.26 19.80 16.46
N ASP A 92 -9.08 20.40 16.64
CA ASP A 92 -8.78 21.17 17.86
C ASP A 92 -9.74 22.35 18.00
N TYR A 93 -10.00 23.10 16.93
CA TYR A 93 -10.94 24.23 16.91
C TYR A 93 -12.37 23.79 17.26
N ALA A 94 -12.89 22.74 16.61
CA ALA A 94 -14.24 22.28 16.86
C ALA A 94 -14.41 21.59 18.22
N SER A 95 -13.32 21.16 18.84
CA SER A 95 -13.31 20.57 20.18
C SER A 95 -13.19 21.62 21.29
N GLN A 96 -12.92 22.89 20.97
CA GLN A 96 -12.87 23.96 21.98
C GLN A 96 -14.20 24.06 22.73
N ASN A 97 -14.10 24.15 24.05
CA ASN A 97 -15.24 24.27 24.97
C ASN A 97 -16.20 23.07 24.99
N LYS A 98 -15.83 21.95 24.34
CA LYS A 98 -16.54 20.67 24.45
C LYS A 98 -15.71 19.75 25.33
N GLY A 99 -16.33 19.11 26.33
CA GLY A 99 -15.67 18.08 27.16
C GLY A 99 -15.33 16.79 26.39
N TYR A 100 -15.41 16.80 25.06
CA TYR A 100 -15.11 15.68 24.17
C TYR A 100 -14.45 16.19 22.88
N THR A 101 -13.64 15.34 22.25
CA THR A 101 -13.01 15.62 20.96
C THR A 101 -13.98 15.43 19.79
N ASP A 102 -14.24 16.48 19.03
CA ASP A 102 -15.16 16.47 17.88
C ASP A 102 -14.40 16.18 16.57
N PHE A 103 -14.49 14.95 16.08
CA PHE A 103 -13.83 14.51 14.85
C PHE A 103 -14.62 14.81 13.57
N LYS A 104 -15.87 15.31 13.67
CA LYS A 104 -16.74 15.53 12.49
C LYS A 104 -16.12 16.43 11.41
N PRO A 105 -15.44 17.53 11.73
CA PRO A 105 -14.85 18.40 10.70
C PRO A 105 -13.81 17.69 9.83
N ALA A 106 -13.02 16.78 10.42
CA ALA A 106 -12.05 15.97 9.68
C ALA A 106 -12.74 15.02 8.70
N PHE A 107 -13.87 14.41 9.10
CA PHE A 107 -14.66 13.56 8.21
C PHE A 107 -15.28 14.35 7.04
N TYR A 108 -15.77 15.57 7.28
CA TYR A 108 -16.29 16.42 6.21
C TYR A 108 -15.19 16.87 5.23
N LEU A 109 -14.02 17.23 5.75
CA LEU A 109 -12.85 17.55 4.92
C LEU A 109 -12.45 16.35 4.04
N TYR A 110 -12.36 15.16 4.64
CA TYR A 110 -12.05 13.91 3.92
C TYR A 110 -13.09 13.60 2.84
N ALA A 111 -14.38 13.73 3.15
CA ALA A 111 -15.47 13.50 2.21
C ALA A 111 -15.41 14.47 1.02
N GLY A 112 -15.20 15.77 1.28
CA GLY A 112 -15.06 16.79 0.24
C GLY A 112 -13.90 16.49 -0.71
N LEU A 113 -12.71 16.18 -0.16
CA LEU A 113 -11.53 15.83 -0.97
C LEU A 113 -11.76 14.55 -1.80
N LYS A 114 -12.46 13.55 -1.26
CA LYS A 114 -12.78 12.32 -1.99
C LYS A 114 -13.77 12.55 -3.13
N ILE A 115 -14.78 13.40 -2.95
CA ILE A 115 -15.73 13.75 -4.02
C ILE A 115 -15.01 14.48 -5.15
N ILE A 116 -14.14 15.45 -4.83
CA ILE A 116 -13.34 16.17 -5.82
C ILE A 116 -12.42 15.19 -6.58
N SER A 117 -11.72 14.31 -5.87
CA SER A 117 -10.86 13.30 -6.48
C SER A 117 -11.64 12.34 -7.39
N GLY A 118 -12.83 11.89 -6.99
CA GLY A 118 -13.69 11.05 -7.81
C GLY A 118 -14.19 11.77 -9.07
N ALA A 119 -14.54 13.05 -8.96
CA ALA A 119 -14.95 13.87 -10.10
C ALA A 119 -13.82 14.02 -11.13
N LEU A 120 -12.59 14.28 -10.68
CA LEU A 120 -11.42 14.38 -11.56
C LEU A 120 -11.08 13.03 -12.22
N MET A 121 -11.22 11.92 -11.50
CA MET A 121 -10.98 10.58 -12.05
C MET A 121 -11.93 10.22 -13.19
N MET A 122 -13.19 10.70 -13.16
CA MET A 122 -14.13 10.47 -14.27
C MET A 122 -13.69 11.13 -15.58
N SER A 123 -12.80 12.11 -15.52
CA SER A 123 -12.24 12.79 -16.70
C SER A 123 -10.97 12.13 -17.26
N MET A 124 -10.49 11.04 -16.65
CA MET A 124 -9.21 10.42 -16.99
C MET A 124 -9.41 9.16 -17.85
N ASN A 125 -8.85 9.14 -19.06
CA ASN A 125 -8.91 7.98 -19.97
C ASN A 125 -7.74 7.03 -19.71
N LEU A 126 -8.02 5.73 -19.54
CA LEU A 126 -7.06 4.68 -19.16
C LEU A 126 -6.95 3.53 -20.18
N GLU A 127 -7.33 3.79 -21.44
CA GLU A 127 -7.49 2.77 -22.49
C GLU A 127 -6.19 2.07 -22.96
N PHE A 128 -5.02 2.55 -22.54
CA PHE A 128 -3.72 2.08 -23.04
C PHE A 128 -3.11 0.90 -22.25
N LYS A 129 -3.83 0.31 -21.29
CA LYS A 129 -3.31 -0.79 -20.44
C LYS A 129 -3.79 -2.17 -20.89
N SER A 130 -2.86 -2.97 -21.42
CA SER A 130 -3.10 -4.39 -21.71
C SER A 130 -3.26 -5.20 -20.40
N PRO A 131 -4.28 -6.05 -20.25
CA PRO A 131 -4.42 -6.94 -19.09
C PRO A 131 -3.25 -7.92 -18.98
N ALA A 132 -2.80 -8.22 -17.76
CA ALA A 132 -1.83 -9.27 -17.52
C ALA A 132 -2.46 -10.64 -17.84
N ALA A 133 -1.87 -11.39 -18.77
CA ALA A 133 -2.47 -12.61 -19.30
C ALA A 133 -2.36 -13.81 -18.35
N ASN A 134 -1.33 -13.90 -17.50
CA ASN A 134 -1.10 -15.07 -16.62
C ASN A 134 -0.44 -14.71 -15.27
N VAL A 135 -1.17 -13.99 -14.41
CA VAL A 135 -0.68 -13.49 -13.10
C VAL A 135 -0.04 -14.57 -12.21
N VAL A 136 -0.63 -15.76 -12.15
CA VAL A 136 -0.18 -16.83 -11.23
C VAL A 136 1.14 -17.47 -11.67
N ALA A 137 1.30 -17.73 -12.97
CA ALA A 137 2.53 -18.32 -13.52
C ALA A 137 3.72 -17.35 -13.41
N ASP A 138 3.47 -16.06 -13.58
CA ASP A 138 4.47 -15.01 -13.42
C ASP A 138 4.94 -14.94 -11.97
N VAL A 139 4.02 -14.95 -10.99
CA VAL A 139 4.37 -14.96 -9.56
C VAL A 139 5.20 -16.18 -9.15
N LEU A 140 4.82 -17.39 -9.62
CA LEU A 140 5.58 -18.62 -9.36
C LEU A 140 6.98 -18.61 -9.98
N THR A 141 7.15 -17.93 -11.12
CA THR A 141 8.47 -17.78 -11.76
C THR A 141 9.34 -16.79 -11.00
N VAL A 142 8.73 -15.71 -10.51
CA VAL A 142 9.40 -14.68 -9.70
C VAL A 142 9.93 -15.24 -8.38
N LEU A 143 9.15 -16.07 -7.69
CA LEU A 143 9.54 -16.68 -6.40
C LEU A 143 10.71 -17.68 -6.52
N LYS A 144 11.12 -18.07 -7.73
CA LYS A 144 12.33 -18.89 -7.93
C LYS A 144 13.62 -18.08 -7.82
N ASN A 145 13.56 -16.76 -7.95
CA ASN A 145 14.73 -15.90 -7.84
C ASN A 145 14.98 -15.54 -6.38
N ILE A 146 16.04 -16.09 -5.80
CA ILE A 146 16.41 -15.88 -4.39
C ILE A 146 16.60 -14.40 -4.03
N GLU A 147 17.10 -13.58 -4.97
CA GLU A 147 17.26 -12.12 -4.78
C GLU A 147 15.90 -11.41 -4.64
N ILE A 148 14.90 -11.81 -5.43
CA ILE A 148 13.56 -11.22 -5.35
C ILE A 148 12.85 -11.66 -4.06
N VAL A 149 13.03 -12.90 -3.65
CA VAL A 149 12.50 -13.40 -2.37
C VAL A 149 13.11 -12.64 -1.19
N ALA A 150 14.43 -12.41 -1.20
CA ALA A 150 15.09 -11.59 -0.18
C ALA A 150 14.55 -10.16 -0.15
N LEU A 151 14.33 -9.55 -1.32
CA LEU A 151 13.70 -8.23 -1.44
C LEU A 151 12.28 -8.21 -0.87
N PHE A 152 11.47 -9.24 -1.12
CA PHE A 152 10.11 -9.35 -0.58
C PHE A 152 10.09 -9.49 0.94
N ILE A 153 10.99 -10.29 1.53
CA ILE A 153 11.13 -10.40 2.98
C ILE A 153 11.52 -9.03 3.57
N THR A 154 12.49 -8.35 2.97
CA THR A 154 12.90 -7.01 3.36
C THR A 154 11.72 -6.02 3.31
N CYS A 155 10.96 -6.00 2.22
CA CYS A 155 9.79 -5.13 2.08
C CYS A 155 8.69 -5.45 3.09
N PHE A 156 8.47 -6.73 3.39
CA PHE A 156 7.51 -7.16 4.42
C PHE A 156 7.89 -6.64 5.80
N ILE A 157 9.17 -6.74 6.19
CA ILE A 157 9.63 -6.25 7.51
C ILE A 157 9.60 -4.72 7.58
N LEU A 158 10.01 -4.01 6.52
CA LEU A 158 9.89 -2.55 6.46
C LEU A 158 8.41 -2.12 6.53
N GLY A 159 7.52 -2.81 5.83
CA GLY A 159 6.07 -2.59 5.92
C GLY A 159 5.50 -2.87 7.31
N THR A 160 6.02 -3.89 8.00
CA THR A 160 5.65 -4.23 9.39
C THR A 160 6.06 -3.12 10.37
N ALA A 161 7.28 -2.59 10.23
CA ALA A 161 7.74 -1.44 11.01
C ALA A 161 6.91 -0.18 10.72
N TRP A 162 6.63 0.08 9.45
CA TRP A 162 5.77 1.19 9.02
C TRP A 162 4.35 1.08 9.60
N GLY A 163 3.72 -0.10 9.50
CA GLY A 163 2.37 -0.34 10.00
C GLY A 163 2.25 -0.17 11.51
N TYR A 164 3.27 -0.59 12.27
CA TYR A 164 3.32 -0.34 13.71
C TYR A 164 3.36 1.16 14.03
N ILE A 165 4.24 1.93 13.37
CA ILE A 165 4.31 3.39 13.55
C ILE A 165 2.97 4.03 13.19
N GLU A 166 2.41 3.72 12.01
CA GLU A 166 1.16 4.32 11.54
C GLU A 166 -0.03 4.03 12.48
N SER A 167 -0.05 2.87 13.11
CA SER A 167 -1.14 2.47 14.02
C SER A 167 -1.02 3.08 15.41
N PHE A 168 0.20 3.16 15.96
CA PHE A 168 0.39 3.43 17.39
C PHE A 168 1.13 4.73 17.72
N LEU A 169 1.81 5.36 16.76
CA LEU A 169 2.50 6.65 16.99
C LEU A 169 1.52 7.71 17.50
N PHE A 170 0.37 7.83 16.85
CA PHE A 170 -0.65 8.79 17.22
C PHE A 170 -1.28 8.48 18.58
N TRP A 171 -1.33 7.21 18.96
CA TRP A 171 -1.75 6.81 20.30
C TRP A 171 -0.71 7.21 21.35
N LEU A 172 0.57 6.92 21.10
CA LEU A 172 1.68 7.37 21.95
C LEU A 172 1.70 8.89 22.13
N LEU A 173 1.54 9.66 21.05
CA LEU A 173 1.52 11.12 21.12
C LEU A 173 0.33 11.64 21.93
N GLN A 174 -0.83 11.01 21.77
CA GLN A 174 -2.01 11.35 22.56
C GLN A 174 -1.79 11.04 24.06
N ASP A 175 -1.16 9.92 24.40
CA ASP A 175 -0.83 9.56 25.79
C ASP A 175 0.16 10.55 26.42
N LEU A 176 1.03 11.16 25.61
CA LEU A 176 1.94 12.23 26.04
C LEU A 176 1.28 13.62 26.07
N GLY A 177 -0.01 13.73 25.76
CA GLY A 177 -0.76 15.00 25.77
C GLY A 177 -0.61 15.87 24.53
N ALA A 178 -0.24 15.30 23.38
CA ALA A 178 -0.15 16.05 22.12
C ALA A 178 -1.52 16.57 21.65
N SER A 179 -1.54 17.80 21.11
CA SER A 179 -2.70 18.32 20.39
C SER A 179 -2.88 17.64 19.03
N ARG A 180 -4.09 17.66 18.47
CA ARG A 180 -4.33 17.04 17.15
C ARG A 180 -3.64 17.83 16.04
N SER A 181 -3.45 19.13 16.23
CA SER A 181 -2.62 19.97 15.38
C SER A 181 -1.17 19.49 15.34
N LEU A 182 -0.57 19.13 16.50
CA LEU A 182 0.79 18.60 16.53
C LEU A 182 0.89 17.26 15.78
N MET A 183 -0.09 16.37 15.97
CA MET A 183 -0.20 15.11 15.23
C MET A 183 -0.41 15.33 13.73
N GLY A 184 -0.99 16.46 13.32
CA GLY A 184 -1.11 16.84 11.92
C GLY A 184 0.22 17.32 11.32
N ILE A 185 0.98 18.10 12.11
CA ILE A 185 2.28 18.67 11.73
C ILE A 185 3.35 17.59 11.51
N THR A 186 3.27 16.43 12.19
CA THR A 186 4.21 15.32 11.99
C THR A 186 4.33 14.92 10.51
N ILE A 187 3.18 14.75 9.83
CA ILE A 187 3.11 14.41 8.41
C ILE A 187 3.71 15.53 7.55
N THR A 188 3.50 16.80 7.93
CA THR A 188 4.10 17.94 7.23
C THR A 188 5.62 17.93 7.33
N ILE A 189 6.18 17.69 8.51
CA ILE A 189 7.63 17.64 8.73
C ILE A 189 8.26 16.45 7.99
N GLY A 190 7.64 15.27 8.05
CA GLY A 190 8.06 14.10 7.27
C GLY A 190 8.05 14.38 5.76
N GLY A 191 7.02 15.07 5.27
CA GLY A 191 6.93 15.50 3.87
C GLY A 191 8.01 16.51 3.46
N ILE A 192 8.23 17.56 4.25
CA ILE A 192 9.26 18.58 3.97
C ILE A 192 10.65 17.94 3.92
N ALA A 193 10.97 17.08 4.88
CA ALA A 193 12.24 16.34 4.89
C ALA A 193 12.32 15.34 3.71
N GLY A 194 11.19 14.79 3.30
CA GLY A 194 11.05 13.82 2.21
C GLY A 194 11.30 14.41 0.82
N LEU A 195 10.87 15.64 0.55
CA LEU A 195 10.90 16.22 -0.80
C LEU A 195 12.32 16.27 -1.41
N PRO A 196 13.35 16.81 -0.75
CA PRO A 196 14.71 16.82 -1.31
C PRO A 196 15.27 15.42 -1.53
N LEU A 197 15.04 14.51 -0.57
CA LEU A 197 15.49 13.13 -0.62
C LEU A 197 14.83 12.34 -1.76
N LEU A 198 13.55 12.62 -2.04
CA LEU A 198 12.82 11.98 -3.14
C LEU A 198 13.34 12.45 -4.49
N VAL A 199 13.58 13.76 -4.66
CA VAL A 199 14.17 14.33 -5.89
C VAL A 199 15.57 13.79 -6.14
N MET A 200 16.37 13.64 -5.09
CA MET A 200 17.74 13.13 -5.18
C MET A 200 17.83 11.59 -5.11
N SER A 201 16.70 10.88 -5.06
CA SER A 201 16.70 9.43 -4.83
C SER A 201 17.44 8.66 -5.92
N GLY A 202 17.24 8.98 -7.19
CA GLY A 202 17.96 8.36 -8.32
C GLY A 202 19.48 8.47 -8.19
N PRO A 203 20.06 9.70 -8.14
CA PRO A 203 21.49 9.89 -7.96
C PRO A 203 22.07 9.22 -6.70
N ILE A 204 21.32 9.20 -5.60
CA ILE A 204 21.73 8.54 -4.35
C ILE A 204 21.79 7.01 -4.56
N ILE A 205 20.75 6.43 -5.15
CA ILE A 205 20.65 4.99 -5.42
C ILE A 205 21.72 4.55 -6.42
N ASP A 206 22.00 5.35 -7.45
CA ASP A 206 23.03 5.03 -8.44
C ASP A 206 24.44 5.07 -7.85
N LYS A 207 24.70 5.98 -6.91
CA LYS A 207 26.01 6.14 -6.27
C LYS A 207 26.27 5.10 -5.17
N ILE A 208 25.27 4.80 -4.34
CA ILE A 208 25.41 3.94 -3.16
C ILE A 208 25.03 2.49 -3.48
N GLY A 209 24.13 2.27 -4.43
CA GLY A 209 23.59 0.96 -4.76
C GLY A 209 22.29 0.66 -4.02
N HIS A 210 21.42 -0.12 -4.67
CA HIS A 210 20.06 -0.38 -4.19
C HIS A 210 20.02 -1.10 -2.83
N ALA A 211 20.85 -2.14 -2.67
CA ALA A 211 20.88 -2.92 -1.45
C ALA A 211 21.46 -2.15 -0.25
N ASP A 212 22.47 -1.31 -0.49
CA ASP A 212 23.05 -0.49 0.58
C ASP A 212 22.09 0.63 1.02
N VAL A 213 21.30 1.21 0.09
CA VAL A 213 20.23 2.15 0.44
C VAL A 213 19.14 1.49 1.29
N LEU A 214 18.74 0.25 0.97
CA LEU A 214 17.79 -0.50 1.80
C LEU A 214 18.35 -0.76 3.21
N PHE A 215 19.64 -1.08 3.33
CA PHE A 215 20.30 -1.24 4.62
C PHE A 215 20.33 0.05 5.44
N ILE A 216 20.63 1.19 4.82
CA ILE A 216 20.53 2.51 5.46
C ILE A 216 19.09 2.76 5.95
N GLY A 217 18.08 2.36 5.17
CA GLY A 217 16.67 2.40 5.57
C GLY A 217 16.40 1.63 6.87
N PHE A 218 16.94 0.42 7.02
CA PHE A 218 16.82 -0.36 8.26
C PHE A 218 17.48 0.31 9.47
N ILE A 219 18.68 0.87 9.29
CA ILE A 219 19.37 1.60 10.37
C ILE A 219 18.52 2.78 10.84
N PHE A 220 18.03 3.59 9.89
CA PHE A 220 17.19 4.74 10.22
C PHE A 220 15.86 4.32 10.85
N TYR A 221 15.28 3.18 10.45
CA TYR A 221 14.09 2.61 11.10
C TYR A 221 14.38 2.25 12.55
N ALA A 222 15.49 1.58 12.82
CA ALA A 222 15.90 1.20 14.16
C ALA A 222 16.09 2.45 15.05
N ILE A 223 16.78 3.48 14.55
CA ILE A 223 16.97 4.75 15.27
C ILE A 223 15.63 5.45 15.50
N ARG A 224 14.77 5.54 14.49
CA ARG A 224 13.44 6.17 14.57
C ARG A 224 12.56 5.49 15.62
N LEU A 225 12.47 4.16 15.57
CA LEU A 225 11.69 3.37 16.53
C LEU A 225 12.26 3.44 17.95
N MET A 226 13.58 3.38 18.10
CA MET A 226 14.24 3.58 19.40
C MET A 226 13.97 4.98 19.94
N GLY A 227 14.02 5.99 19.07
CA GLY A 227 13.71 7.38 19.36
C GLY A 227 12.31 7.57 19.95
N TYR A 228 11.31 6.92 19.34
CA TYR A 228 9.93 6.93 19.88
C TYR A 228 9.82 6.29 21.26
N SER A 229 10.67 5.31 21.60
CA SER A 229 10.67 4.75 22.96
C SER A 229 11.20 5.74 24.01
N LEU A 230 11.99 6.73 23.62
CA LEU A 230 12.72 7.63 24.52
C LEU A 230 12.07 9.01 24.68
N ILE A 231 11.03 9.31 23.90
CA ILE A 231 10.32 10.59 23.99
C ILE A 231 9.45 10.68 25.25
N TYR A 232 9.50 11.87 25.85
CA TYR A 232 8.65 12.31 26.95
C TYR A 232 7.94 13.61 26.61
N ASN A 233 8.61 14.48 25.84
CA ASN A 233 8.00 15.67 25.26
C ASN A 233 7.46 15.33 23.86
N PRO A 234 6.15 15.51 23.58
CA PRO A 234 5.56 15.28 22.27
C PRO A 234 6.28 15.95 21.10
N TRP A 235 6.83 17.16 21.29
CA TRP A 235 7.47 17.92 20.22
C TRP A 235 8.75 17.27 19.69
N MET A 236 9.42 16.44 20.50
CA MET A 236 10.61 15.69 20.06
C MET A 236 10.29 14.65 18.99
N CYS A 237 9.01 14.26 18.82
CA CYS A 237 8.64 13.34 17.74
C CYS A 237 8.98 13.87 16.36
N LEU A 238 8.94 15.20 16.16
CA LEU A 238 9.16 15.83 14.85
C LEU A 238 10.54 15.51 14.27
N ILE A 239 11.56 15.33 15.11
CA ILE A 239 12.91 14.94 14.68
C ILE A 239 12.89 13.53 14.07
N PHE A 240 12.17 12.61 14.72
CA PHE A 240 12.03 11.24 14.26
C PHE A 240 11.09 11.13 13.04
N GLU A 241 10.11 12.03 12.91
CA GLU A 241 9.30 12.14 11.70
C GLU A 241 10.09 12.63 10.49
N ALA A 242 11.06 13.52 10.68
CA ALA A 242 11.93 13.91 9.58
C ALA A 242 12.68 12.69 9.00
N MET A 243 12.96 11.66 9.80
CA MET A 243 13.58 10.41 9.36
C MET A 243 12.63 9.52 8.53
N GLU A 244 11.33 9.84 8.46
CA GLU A 244 10.37 9.18 7.57
C GLU A 244 10.83 9.23 6.10
N SER A 245 11.46 10.34 5.72
CA SER A 245 12.05 10.55 4.40
C SER A 245 13.01 9.42 3.98
N VAL A 246 13.88 8.97 4.89
CA VAL A 246 14.85 7.91 4.63
C VAL A 246 14.19 6.54 4.77
N THR A 247 13.42 6.35 5.85
CA THR A 247 12.83 5.05 6.22
C THR A 247 11.73 4.61 5.27
N SER A 248 10.90 5.53 4.77
CA SER A 248 9.79 5.23 3.88
C SER A 248 10.12 5.65 2.44
N SER A 249 10.37 6.95 2.19
CA SER A 249 10.46 7.44 0.82
C SER A 249 11.67 6.90 0.06
N LEU A 250 12.89 7.04 0.60
CA LEU A 250 14.11 6.58 -0.08
C LEU A 250 14.19 5.05 -0.13
N ALA A 251 13.93 4.36 0.98
CA ALA A 251 13.98 2.91 1.05
C ALA A 251 12.94 2.25 0.13
N PHE A 252 11.70 2.76 0.09
CA PHE A 252 10.66 2.23 -0.79
C PHE A 252 10.98 2.48 -2.26
N THR A 253 11.48 3.68 -2.61
CA THR A 253 11.94 3.96 -3.98
C THR A 253 13.04 3.01 -4.40
N ALA A 254 14.04 2.77 -3.53
CA ALA A 254 15.10 1.80 -3.79
C ALA A 254 14.56 0.37 -3.95
N ALA A 255 13.56 -0.03 -3.17
CA ALA A 255 12.92 -1.34 -3.31
C ALA A 255 12.22 -1.48 -4.67
N VAL A 256 11.45 -0.48 -5.08
CA VAL A 256 10.73 -0.45 -6.36
C VAL A 256 11.69 -0.47 -7.55
N THR A 257 12.74 0.36 -7.54
CA THR A 257 13.72 0.37 -8.63
C THR A 257 14.57 -0.89 -8.65
N TYR A 258 14.84 -1.50 -7.48
CA TYR A 258 15.57 -2.76 -7.42
C TYR A 258 14.73 -3.91 -7.99
N ALA A 259 13.45 -3.97 -7.61
CA ALA A 259 12.48 -4.89 -8.18
C ALA A 259 12.38 -4.75 -9.71
N ALA A 260 12.36 -3.52 -10.22
CA ALA A 260 12.35 -3.25 -11.66
C ALA A 260 13.65 -3.68 -12.36
N LYS A 261 14.80 -3.61 -11.68
CA LYS A 261 16.09 -4.07 -12.22
C LYS A 261 16.18 -5.61 -12.26
N LEU A 262 15.53 -6.29 -11.31
CA LEU A 262 15.49 -7.75 -11.24
C LEU A 262 14.36 -8.36 -12.08
N SER A 263 13.40 -7.54 -12.55
CA SER A 263 12.26 -8.00 -13.32
C SER A 263 12.60 -8.21 -14.80
N THR A 264 11.81 -9.07 -15.45
CA THR A 264 11.76 -9.14 -16.92
C THR A 264 10.58 -8.32 -17.43
N THR A 265 10.58 -7.96 -18.72
CA THR A 265 9.51 -7.16 -19.35
C THR A 265 8.10 -7.72 -19.12
N THR A 266 7.97 -9.03 -18.94
CA THR A 266 6.68 -9.71 -18.68
C THR A 266 6.34 -9.81 -17.19
N THR A 267 7.32 -9.79 -16.28
CA THR A 267 7.11 -10.03 -14.85
C THR A 267 7.13 -8.76 -14.00
N ASP A 268 7.54 -7.62 -14.57
CA ASP A 268 7.64 -6.32 -13.88
C ASP A 268 6.36 -5.93 -13.13
N SER A 269 5.21 -5.96 -13.82
CA SER A 269 3.92 -5.58 -13.23
C SER A 269 3.53 -6.48 -12.05
N SER A 270 3.79 -7.78 -12.15
CA SER A 270 3.52 -8.77 -11.10
C SER A 270 4.43 -8.58 -9.89
N ILE A 271 5.73 -8.33 -10.10
CA ILE A 271 6.68 -8.07 -9.00
C ILE A 271 6.31 -6.79 -8.26
N GLN A 272 6.02 -5.70 -8.99
CA GLN A 272 5.66 -4.41 -8.39
C GLN A 272 4.34 -4.52 -7.60
N GLY A 273 3.36 -5.24 -8.13
CA GLY A 273 2.10 -5.52 -7.44
C GLY A 273 2.31 -6.29 -6.13
N LEU A 274 3.16 -7.33 -6.16
CA LEU A 274 3.46 -8.13 -4.97
C LEU A 274 4.27 -7.34 -3.94
N LEU A 275 5.25 -6.55 -4.38
CA LEU A 275 6.04 -5.67 -3.51
C LEU A 275 5.16 -4.64 -2.79
N GLY A 276 4.28 -3.95 -3.53
CA GLY A 276 3.33 -3.00 -2.95
C GLY A 276 2.34 -3.67 -2.01
N GLY A 277 1.83 -4.85 -2.36
CA GLY A 277 0.92 -5.63 -1.52
C GLY A 277 1.57 -6.11 -0.22
N LEU A 278 2.85 -6.53 -0.26
CA LEU A 278 3.61 -6.92 0.92
C LEU A 278 3.94 -5.72 1.82
N TYR A 279 4.33 -4.58 1.24
CA TYR A 279 4.71 -3.40 2.02
C TYR A 279 3.48 -2.70 2.63
N PHE A 280 2.52 -2.27 1.80
CA PHE A 280 1.37 -1.47 2.23
C PHE A 280 0.18 -2.29 2.75
N GLY A 281 0.11 -3.57 2.40
CA GLY A 281 -0.97 -4.47 2.78
C GLY A 281 -0.57 -5.38 3.94
N VAL A 282 0.08 -6.50 3.60
CA VAL A 282 0.36 -7.59 4.54
C VAL A 282 1.31 -7.15 5.65
N GLY A 283 2.42 -6.51 5.31
CA GLY A 283 3.39 -5.97 6.27
C GLY A 283 2.74 -4.95 7.19
N LYS A 284 2.09 -3.93 6.62
CA LYS A 284 1.34 -2.92 7.39
C LYS A 284 0.40 -3.57 8.42
N GLY A 285 -0.47 -4.48 7.96
CA GLY A 285 -1.44 -5.16 8.81
C GLY A 285 -0.79 -6.05 9.88
N ALA A 286 0.27 -6.78 9.52
CA ALA A 286 1.04 -7.58 10.46
C ALA A 286 1.66 -6.69 11.56
N GLY A 287 2.22 -5.54 11.20
CA GLY A 287 2.77 -4.55 12.14
C GLY A 287 1.73 -4.04 13.14
N SER A 288 0.54 -3.67 12.66
CA SER A 288 -0.58 -3.25 13.50
C SER A 288 -1.02 -4.36 14.47
N LEU A 289 -1.16 -5.59 13.97
CA LEU A 289 -1.66 -6.72 14.75
C LEU A 289 -0.65 -7.19 15.80
N ILE A 290 0.59 -7.47 15.37
CA ILE A 290 1.68 -7.91 16.23
C ILE A 290 1.99 -6.82 17.26
N GLY A 291 2.04 -5.56 16.81
CA GLY A 291 2.23 -4.40 17.66
C GLY A 291 1.16 -4.26 18.74
N GLY A 292 -0.12 -4.42 18.38
CA GLY A 292 -1.22 -4.33 19.35
C GLY A 292 -1.13 -5.37 20.47
N TYR A 293 -0.86 -6.63 20.11
CA TYR A 293 -0.68 -7.70 21.10
C TYR A 293 0.57 -7.49 21.97
N LEU A 294 1.69 -7.05 21.38
CA LEU A 294 2.90 -6.73 22.14
C LEU A 294 2.67 -5.57 23.10
N MET A 295 1.99 -4.50 22.66
CA MET A 295 1.68 -3.36 23.52
C MET A 295 0.79 -3.76 24.70
N GLN A 296 -0.13 -4.71 24.51
CA GLN A 296 -0.91 -5.27 25.61
C GLN A 296 -0.05 -6.08 26.58
N ALA A 297 0.93 -6.85 26.09
CA ALA A 297 1.73 -7.75 26.91
C ALA A 297 2.89 -7.07 27.65
N VAL A 298 3.64 -6.18 26.98
CA VAL A 298 4.87 -5.56 27.51
C VAL A 298 4.81 -4.04 27.56
N GLY A 299 3.71 -3.42 27.12
CA GLY A 299 3.52 -1.97 27.09
C GLY A 299 4.09 -1.29 25.84
N THR A 300 3.78 0.00 25.70
CA THR A 300 4.11 0.81 24.51
C THR A 300 5.62 0.95 24.28
N ARG A 301 6.38 1.39 25.28
CA ARG A 301 7.83 1.68 25.13
C ARG A 301 8.65 0.42 24.79
N PRO A 302 8.53 -0.71 25.52
CA PRO A 302 9.28 -1.92 25.17
C PRO A 302 8.91 -2.46 23.78
N THR A 303 7.65 -2.28 23.34
CA THR A 303 7.26 -2.68 21.98
C THR A 303 8.02 -1.88 20.91
N TYR A 304 8.18 -0.57 21.06
CA TYR A 304 9.03 0.24 20.16
C TYR A 304 10.49 -0.26 20.13
N GLN A 305 11.03 -0.68 21.27
CA GLN A 305 12.39 -1.23 21.36
C GLN A 305 12.52 -2.59 20.67
N ILE A 306 11.52 -3.48 20.82
CA ILE A 306 11.49 -4.79 20.16
C ILE A 306 11.44 -4.62 18.65
N PHE A 307 10.58 -3.73 18.15
CA PHE A 307 10.52 -3.41 16.72
C PHE A 307 11.84 -2.82 16.23
N SER A 308 12.46 -1.91 16.98
CA SER A 308 13.77 -1.33 16.66
C SER A 308 14.86 -2.40 16.54
N ALA A 309 14.95 -3.32 17.51
CA ALA A 309 15.90 -4.43 17.49
C ALA A 309 15.63 -5.36 16.30
N THR A 310 14.37 -5.68 16.03
CA THR A 310 13.97 -6.56 14.93
C THR A 310 14.36 -5.97 13.57
N THR A 311 14.11 -4.67 13.35
CA THR A 311 14.51 -3.99 12.11
C THR A 311 16.02 -3.93 11.95
N LEU A 312 16.77 -3.70 13.03
CA LEU A 312 18.23 -3.66 12.98
C LEU A 312 18.84 -5.03 12.66
N ILE A 313 18.39 -6.09 13.35
CA ILE A 313 18.84 -7.46 13.13
C ILE A 313 18.55 -7.88 11.69
N THR A 314 17.34 -7.60 11.19
CA THR A 314 16.95 -7.92 9.81
C THR A 314 17.83 -7.16 8.82
N GLY A 315 18.09 -5.87 9.06
CA GLY A 315 18.97 -5.06 8.23
C GLY A 315 20.39 -5.63 8.18
N CYS A 316 20.95 -6.04 9.32
CA CYS A 316 22.25 -6.71 9.38
C CYS A 316 22.26 -8.03 8.59
N ILE A 317 21.25 -8.88 8.77
CA ILE A 317 21.14 -10.14 8.02
C ILE A 317 21.06 -9.86 6.51
N TYR A 318 20.26 -8.88 6.10
CA TYR A 318 20.14 -8.49 4.69
C TYR A 318 21.46 -7.96 4.12
N TYR A 319 22.18 -7.13 4.88
CA TYR A 319 23.50 -6.63 4.49
C TYR A 319 24.51 -7.77 4.32
N LEU A 320 24.58 -8.69 5.28
CA LEU A 320 25.46 -9.85 5.21
C LEU A 320 25.09 -10.76 4.03
N PHE A 321 23.80 -11.01 3.80
CA PHE A 321 23.33 -11.78 2.67
C PHE A 321 23.73 -11.12 1.35
N ASN A 322 23.51 -9.82 1.19
CA ASN A 322 23.88 -9.12 -0.04
C ASN A 322 25.41 -9.04 -0.23
N HIS A 323 26.17 -8.84 0.84
CA HIS A 323 27.62 -8.75 0.79
C HIS A 323 28.30 -10.09 0.48
N PHE A 324 27.83 -11.19 1.08
CA PHE A 324 28.45 -12.50 0.89
C PHE A 324 27.86 -13.27 -0.28
N TYR A 325 26.54 -13.28 -0.42
CA TYR A 325 25.87 -14.13 -1.42
C TYR A 325 25.85 -13.48 -2.80
N ILE A 326 25.45 -12.22 -2.89
CA ILE A 326 25.23 -11.55 -4.19
C ILE A 326 26.55 -11.09 -4.80
N LYS A 327 27.43 -10.39 -4.05
CA LYS A 327 28.75 -9.98 -4.58
C LYS A 327 29.61 -11.15 -5.02
N GLN A 328 29.60 -12.29 -4.31
CA GLN A 328 30.38 -13.46 -4.72
C GLN A 328 29.78 -14.13 -5.98
N HIS A 329 28.45 -14.23 -6.09
CA HIS A 329 27.81 -14.80 -7.28
C HIS A 329 27.89 -13.91 -8.53
N THR A 330 27.84 -12.57 -8.38
CA THR A 330 28.03 -11.64 -9.51
C THR A 330 29.46 -11.74 -10.05
N VAL A 331 30.47 -11.75 -9.15
CA VAL A 331 31.88 -11.94 -9.55
C VAL A 331 32.09 -13.31 -10.19
N GLN A 332 31.48 -14.38 -9.70
CA GLN A 332 31.55 -15.69 -10.35
C GLN A 332 30.86 -15.72 -11.72
N ARG A 333 29.69 -15.08 -11.89
CA ARG A 333 28.99 -14.99 -13.19
C ARG A 333 29.75 -14.14 -14.21
N GLU A 334 30.34 -13.02 -13.79
CA GLU A 334 31.18 -12.19 -14.67
C GLU A 334 32.48 -12.91 -15.06
N ASN A 335 33.08 -13.67 -14.14
CA ASN A 335 34.24 -14.52 -14.47
C ASN A 335 33.88 -15.70 -15.39
N PHE A 336 32.65 -16.21 -15.34
CA PHE A 336 32.18 -17.29 -16.23
C PHE A 336 31.77 -16.77 -17.63
N ASN A 337 31.27 -15.53 -17.72
CA ASN A 337 30.83 -14.90 -18.96
C ASN A 337 31.87 -13.95 -19.57
N ALA A 338 33.05 -13.81 -18.95
CA ALA A 338 34.17 -13.11 -19.57
C ALA A 338 34.47 -13.81 -20.91
N PRO A 339 34.49 -13.09 -22.05
CA PRO A 339 34.83 -13.72 -23.31
C PRO A 339 36.22 -14.32 -23.14
N THR A 340 36.33 -15.63 -23.35
CA THR A 340 37.61 -16.33 -23.50
C THR A 340 38.41 -15.47 -24.47
N LYS A 341 39.45 -14.78 -23.96
CA LYS A 341 40.38 -14.04 -24.83
C LYS A 341 40.77 -15.04 -25.91
N SER A 342 40.34 -14.79 -27.13
CA SER A 342 40.83 -15.51 -28.29
C SER A 342 42.34 -15.41 -28.20
N LEU A 343 42.99 -16.57 -28.08
CA LEU A 343 44.42 -16.67 -28.27
C LEU A 343 44.74 -15.93 -29.58
N PRO A 344 45.70 -15.00 -29.60
CA PRO A 344 46.09 -14.37 -30.84
C PRO A 344 46.53 -15.50 -31.79
N ILE A 345 45.79 -15.66 -32.89
CA ILE A 345 46.20 -16.50 -34.01
C ILE A 345 47.47 -15.85 -34.53
N THR A 346 48.59 -16.33 -34.01
CA THR A 346 49.91 -15.89 -34.43
C THR A 346 50.38 -16.98 -35.37
N ASN A 347 50.46 -16.64 -36.65
CA ASN A 347 51.16 -17.36 -37.72
C ASN A 347 50.56 -18.71 -38.15
N LEU A 348 49.62 -18.68 -39.09
CA LEU A 348 49.35 -19.80 -40.00
C LEU A 348 49.41 -19.42 -41.50
N ASP A 349 49.95 -18.24 -41.82
CA ASP A 349 50.10 -17.76 -43.21
C ASP A 349 51.54 -17.83 -43.74
N LYS A 350 52.42 -18.64 -43.15
CA LYS A 350 53.80 -18.84 -43.67
C LYS A 350 54.16 -20.26 -44.09
N GLU A 351 53.20 -21.19 -44.09
CA GLU A 351 53.47 -22.58 -44.47
C GLU A 351 52.77 -23.04 -45.76
N LYS A 352 52.13 -22.13 -46.51
CA LYS A 352 51.49 -22.44 -47.79
C LYS A 352 52.22 -21.95 -49.05
N GLU A 353 53.32 -21.21 -48.93
CA GLU A 353 54.11 -20.75 -50.10
C GLU A 353 55.32 -21.64 -50.45
N ALA A 354 55.53 -22.77 -49.75
CA ALA A 354 56.67 -23.66 -49.98
C ALA A 354 56.35 -25.00 -50.67
N LYS A 355 55.11 -25.22 -51.13
CA LYS A 355 54.71 -26.48 -51.78
C LYS A 355 53.72 -26.27 -52.93
N GLU A 356 54.15 -25.59 -53.98
CA GLU A 356 53.52 -25.70 -55.31
C GLU A 356 54.50 -25.27 -56.41
N SER A 357 55.67 -25.92 -56.43
CA SER A 357 56.50 -26.04 -57.62
C SER A 357 56.71 -27.53 -57.84
N PHE A 358 55.90 -28.14 -58.69
CA PHE A 358 56.23 -29.27 -59.58
C PHE A 358 54.97 -29.76 -60.32
N GLY A 359 54.91 -29.43 -61.62
CA GLY A 359 54.46 -30.31 -62.71
C GLY A 359 53.04 -30.91 -62.75
N ASN A 360 52.23 -30.38 -63.68
CA ASN A 360 51.18 -31.04 -64.48
C ASN A 360 51.65 -32.40 -65.09
N PRO A 361 50.81 -33.26 -65.75
CA PRO A 361 49.43 -33.07 -66.24
C PRO A 361 48.47 -34.29 -66.09
N PHE A 362 47.15 -34.11 -66.25
CA PHE A 362 46.24 -34.94 -67.08
C PHE A 362 44.82 -34.32 -67.05
N GLY A 363 44.15 -34.26 -68.21
CA GLY A 363 42.99 -33.40 -68.44
C GLY A 363 41.65 -34.08 -68.70
N ASN A 364 40.74 -33.23 -69.20
CA ASN A 364 39.47 -33.44 -69.92
C ASN A 364 38.16 -33.09 -69.17
N ASP A 365 37.61 -31.94 -69.58
CA ASP A 365 36.29 -31.67 -70.15
C ASP A 365 35.01 -32.28 -69.53
N VAL A 366 34.01 -31.42 -69.24
CA VAL A 366 32.79 -31.21 -70.08
C VAL A 366 31.66 -30.47 -69.30
N LYS A 367 31.27 -29.31 -69.86
CA LYS A 367 29.95 -28.62 -70.01
C LYS A 367 29.05 -28.15 -68.85
N HIS A 368 28.69 -26.87 -68.99
CA HIS A 368 27.57 -26.07 -68.46
C HIS A 368 26.16 -26.62 -68.73
N VAL A 369 25.22 -26.35 -67.80
CA VAL A 369 23.86 -25.82 -68.10
C VAL A 369 23.45 -24.82 -66.99
N ILE A 370 22.84 -23.71 -67.44
CA ILE A 370 22.35 -22.54 -66.72
C ILE A 370 20.85 -22.73 -66.45
N GLU A 371 20.31 -22.35 -65.28
CA GLU A 371 19.00 -21.66 -65.26
C GLU A 371 18.76 -20.82 -63.99
N ASN A 372 18.08 -19.71 -64.23
CA ASN A 372 17.94 -18.52 -63.39
C ASN A 372 16.68 -18.57 -62.49
N THR A 373 16.75 -17.83 -61.38
CA THR A 373 15.65 -17.28 -60.55
C THR A 373 14.52 -16.63 -61.37
N PRO A 374 13.27 -16.47 -60.85
CA PRO A 374 12.98 -15.29 -60.02
C PRO A 374 11.85 -15.38 -58.96
N LEU A 375 11.79 -14.31 -58.16
CA LEU A 375 10.73 -13.86 -57.23
C LEU A 375 9.29 -13.97 -57.77
N ASN A 376 8.31 -14.14 -56.87
CA ASN A 376 7.26 -13.12 -56.65
C ASN A 376 6.27 -13.43 -55.50
N ASN A 377 5.93 -12.36 -54.78
CA ASN A 377 4.69 -12.16 -54.00
C ASN A 377 3.52 -11.94 -54.99
N PRO A 378 2.24 -12.16 -54.63
CA PRO A 378 1.42 -10.99 -54.31
C PRO A 378 0.28 -11.20 -53.29
N SER A 379 -0.26 -10.05 -52.89
CA SER A 379 -1.32 -9.71 -51.95
C SER A 379 -2.78 -9.90 -52.44
N ASN A 380 -3.71 -9.70 -51.49
CA ASN A 380 -5.15 -9.40 -51.60
C ASN A 380 -6.15 -10.55 -51.83
N ASN A 381 -7.07 -10.76 -50.88
CA ASN A 381 -8.47 -10.32 -51.04
C ASN A 381 -9.35 -10.47 -49.80
N SER A 382 -10.14 -9.43 -49.57
CA SER A 382 -11.40 -9.37 -48.80
C SER A 382 -12.47 -10.37 -49.28
N LYS A 383 -13.34 -10.86 -48.38
CA LYS A 383 -14.83 -10.72 -48.46
C LYS A 383 -15.61 -11.55 -47.41
N LYS A 384 -16.59 -10.86 -46.82
CA LYS A 384 -18.01 -11.22 -46.54
C LYS A 384 -18.40 -12.29 -45.50
N TYR A 385 -19.11 -11.79 -44.48
CA TYR A 385 -20.47 -12.16 -44.05
C TYR A 385 -21.06 -13.50 -44.52
N THR A 386 -21.51 -14.30 -43.53
CA THR A 386 -22.76 -15.06 -43.62
C THR A 386 -23.43 -15.08 -42.25
N ALA A 387 -24.69 -14.66 -42.24
CA ALA A 387 -25.66 -14.97 -41.20
C ALA A 387 -26.34 -16.29 -41.59
N ASP A 388 -26.66 -17.14 -40.61
CA ASP A 388 -27.85 -17.97 -40.74
C ASP A 388 -28.55 -18.18 -39.39
N LYS A 389 -29.88 -18.19 -39.46
CA LYS A 389 -30.88 -18.30 -38.40
C LYS A 389 -31.43 -19.72 -38.37
N THR A 390 -31.80 -20.22 -37.18
CA THR A 390 -33.13 -20.82 -36.85
C THR A 390 -33.11 -21.22 -35.36
N LYS A 391 -33.93 -20.61 -34.46
CA LYS A 391 -35.33 -20.96 -34.06
C LYS A 391 -35.44 -22.40 -33.52
N HIS A 392 -36.03 -22.75 -32.37
CA HIS A 392 -37.20 -22.35 -31.55
C HIS A 392 -36.93 -22.94 -30.12
N ASP A 393 -37.42 -22.50 -28.95
CA ASP A 393 -38.81 -22.26 -28.55
C ASP A 393 -38.95 -21.49 -27.22
N ASN A 394 -40.13 -20.89 -27.06
CA ASN A 394 -40.62 -20.13 -25.91
C ASN A 394 -41.12 -21.04 -24.77
N GLN A 395 -40.99 -20.59 -23.51
CA GLN A 395 -42.15 -20.61 -22.61
C GLN A 395 -42.07 -19.55 -21.51
N LYS A 396 -43.11 -18.70 -21.50
CA LYS A 396 -43.49 -17.73 -20.45
C LYS A 396 -44.04 -18.47 -19.22
N ALA A 397 -43.80 -17.92 -18.04
CA ALA A 397 -44.81 -17.93 -16.98
C ALA A 397 -44.62 -16.71 -16.04
N ASN A 398 -45.57 -15.78 -16.14
CA ASN A 398 -45.87 -14.76 -15.13
C ASN A 398 -46.38 -15.44 -13.86
N LYS A 399 -46.04 -14.90 -12.68
CA LYS A 399 -46.98 -14.89 -11.55
C LYS A 399 -46.71 -13.68 -10.64
N SER A 400 -47.69 -12.78 -10.64
CA SER A 400 -47.87 -11.70 -9.68
C SER A 400 -48.79 -12.15 -8.55
N LEU A 401 -48.65 -11.45 -7.40
CA LEU A 401 -49.54 -11.32 -6.25
C LEU A 401 -49.65 -12.51 -5.27
N GLU A 402 -49.18 -12.28 -4.04
CA GLU A 402 -50.07 -12.17 -2.88
C GLU A 402 -49.42 -11.38 -1.74
N MET A 403 -50.23 -10.51 -1.13
CA MET A 403 -49.95 -9.59 -0.05
C MET A 403 -50.68 -10.15 1.18
N ASN A 404 -50.01 -10.40 2.31
CA ASN A 404 -50.69 -10.73 3.57
C ASN A 404 -49.97 -10.14 4.81
N SER A 405 -50.69 -9.19 5.42
CA SER A 405 -50.84 -8.80 6.83
C SER A 405 -49.74 -9.01 7.89
N CYS A 406 -49.38 -7.88 8.51
CA CYS A 406 -49.26 -7.60 9.96
C CYS A 406 -49.16 -8.76 10.95
N HIS A 407 -48.05 -8.79 11.72
CA HIS A 407 -48.11 -9.07 13.15
C HIS A 407 -47.07 -8.22 13.90
N LEU A 408 -47.60 -7.29 14.71
CA LEU A 408 -46.87 -6.46 15.67
C LEU A 408 -46.72 -7.29 16.95
N ASN A 409 -45.49 -7.65 17.34
CA ASN A 409 -45.24 -8.36 18.60
C ASN A 409 -44.69 -7.36 19.63
N LEU A 410 -45.57 -6.93 20.54
CA LEU A 410 -45.23 -6.22 21.78
C LEU A 410 -44.84 -7.27 22.82
N GLY A 411 -43.54 -7.49 23.00
CA GLY A 411 -42.99 -8.34 24.06
C GLY A 411 -42.44 -7.50 25.20
N TYR A 412 -43.22 -7.35 26.27
CA TYR A 412 -42.73 -6.99 27.60
C TYR A 412 -41.85 -8.12 28.13
N THR A 413 -40.65 -7.81 28.62
CA THR A 413 -39.83 -8.74 29.43
C THR A 413 -39.42 -8.04 30.73
N ASN A 414 -39.51 -8.79 31.83
CA ASN A 414 -39.55 -8.34 33.22
C ASN A 414 -38.24 -7.72 33.73
N ASP A 415 -38.38 -6.66 34.54
CA ASP A 415 -37.34 -5.81 35.14
C ASP A 415 -36.58 -6.40 36.36
N ASP A 416 -36.62 -7.71 36.60
CA ASP A 416 -36.15 -8.27 37.89
C ASP A 416 -34.73 -8.87 37.90
N GLU A 417 -33.99 -8.88 36.77
CA GLU A 417 -32.57 -9.31 36.76
C GLU A 417 -31.55 -8.15 36.71
N GLU A 418 -31.93 -6.95 36.30
CA GLU A 418 -30.99 -5.83 36.11
C GLU A 418 -30.61 -5.14 37.43
N THR A 419 -31.43 -5.29 38.48
CA THR A 419 -31.15 -4.69 39.80
C THR A 419 -30.05 -5.42 40.57
N ARG A 420 -29.71 -6.66 40.23
CA ARG A 420 -28.64 -7.43 40.90
C ARG A 420 -27.23 -7.12 40.40
N LEU A 421 -27.08 -6.55 39.20
CA LEU A 421 -25.77 -6.23 38.63
C LEU A 421 -25.30 -4.79 38.93
N ARG A 422 -26.20 -3.86 39.29
CA ARG A 422 -25.83 -2.49 39.68
C ARG A 422 -25.10 -2.39 41.02
N ASN A 423 -25.27 -3.34 41.94
CA ASN A 423 -24.67 -3.27 43.29
C ASN A 423 -23.24 -3.82 43.41
N ARG A 424 -22.57 -4.19 42.30
CA ARG A 424 -21.16 -4.66 42.32
C ARG A 424 -20.14 -3.69 41.72
N GLY A 425 -20.57 -2.52 41.25
CA GLY A 425 -19.70 -1.56 40.54
C GLY A 425 -19.25 -0.32 41.32
N GLN A 426 -19.59 -0.19 42.60
CA GLN A 426 -19.13 0.91 43.45
C GLN A 426 -18.38 0.34 44.66
N VAL A 427 -17.32 1.06 45.04
CA VAL A 427 -16.27 0.72 46.03
C VAL A 427 -15.02 0.08 45.38
N VAL A 428 -14.09 0.91 44.91
CA VAL A 428 -12.85 1.27 45.63
C VAL A 428 -12.26 2.54 44.98
N GLU A 429 -12.27 3.63 45.76
CA GLU A 429 -11.51 4.86 45.58
C GLU A 429 -10.01 4.66 45.85
N ASP A 430 -9.20 5.40 45.08
CA ASP A 430 -8.12 6.27 45.52
C ASP A 430 -7.10 5.75 46.56
N LYS A 431 -5.84 5.61 46.13
CA LYS A 431 -4.64 5.89 46.95
C LYS A 431 -3.37 5.96 46.08
N ARG A 432 -2.89 7.20 45.93
CA ARG A 432 -1.50 7.69 45.73
C ARG A 432 -0.64 7.15 44.58
#